data_AF-A0AAW7R0J6-F1
#
_entry.id   AF-A0AAW7R0J6-F1
#
_cell.length_a   1.000
_cell.length_b   1.000
_cell.length_c   1.000
_cell.angle_alpha   90.00
_cell.angle_beta   90.00
_cell.angle_gamma   90.00
#
_symmetry.space_group_name_H-M   'P 1'
#
loop_
_entity.id
_entity.type
_entity.pdbx_description
1 polymer ?
#
loop_
_entity_poly.entity_id
_entity_poly.type
_entity_poly.pdbx_seq_one_letter_code
_entity_poly.pdbx_strand_id
1 'polypeptide(L)' 'MKFEAILKDPSAVYDKPQDVLDDGNLSRDEKCEILKQWEYDAVELQVATEENMPGPEDSTLDDILAAKQKLLDCDDEV' A
#
# COMPACT_ATOMS: atom_id res chain seq x y z
N MET A 1 -18.50 -4.78 4.85
CA MET A 1 -17.57 -3.63 4.85
C MET A 1 -17.19 -3.31 3.40
N LYS A 2 -16.86 -2.05 3.09
CA LYS A 2 -16.63 -1.59 1.71
C LYS A 2 -15.19 -1.83 1.27
N PHE A 3 -14.78 -3.08 1.07
CA PHE A 3 -13.50 -3.41 0.44
C PHE A 3 -13.30 -2.64 -0.87
N GLU A 4 -14.35 -2.53 -1.69
CA GLU A 4 -14.35 -1.75 -2.94
C GLU A 4 -13.97 -0.27 -2.76
N ALA A 5 -14.33 0.36 -1.64
CA ALA A 5 -13.97 1.75 -1.38
C ALA A 5 -12.50 1.88 -0.98
N ILE A 6 -12.01 0.92 -0.19
CA ILE A 6 -10.61 0.82 0.23
C ILE A 6 -9.72 0.55 -0.99
N LEU A 7 -10.12 -0.37 -1.87
CA LEU A 7 -9.38 -0.67 -3.10
C LEU A 7 -9.31 0.55 -4.03
N LYS A 8 -10.36 1.39 -4.02
CA LYS A 8 -10.42 2.57 -4.87
C LYS A 8 -9.52 3.70 -4.38
N ASP A 9 -9.44 3.90 -3.07
CA ASP A 9 -8.62 4.93 -2.46
C ASP A 9 -8.13 4.47 -1.08
N PRO A 10 -7.05 3.68 -1.04
CA PRO A 10 -6.57 3.10 0.21
C PRO A 10 -5.88 4.14 1.10
N SER A 11 -5.27 5.17 0.50
CA SER A 11 -4.66 6.30 1.23
C SER A 11 -5.70 7.20 1.93
N ALA A 12 -6.94 7.26 1.43
CA ALA A 12 -8.03 7.94 2.14
C ALA A 12 -8.53 7.19 3.37
N VAL A 13 -8.30 5.88 3.45
CA VAL A 13 -8.75 5.03 4.56
C VAL A 13 -7.63 4.80 5.57
N TYR A 14 -6.41 4.59 5.08
CA TYR A 14 -5.24 4.26 5.88
C TYR A 14 -4.16 5.31 5.66
N ASP A 15 -3.55 5.74 6.77
CA ASP A 15 -2.43 6.67 6.73
C ASP A 15 -1.15 5.98 6.24
N LYS A 16 -1.06 4.65 6.46
CA LYS A 16 0.12 3.84 6.14
C LYS A 16 -0.26 2.46 5.60
N PRO A 17 0.53 1.88 4.68
CA PRO A 17 0.31 0.52 4.18
C PRO A 17 0.48 -0.54 5.28
N GLN A 18 1.19 -0.22 6.37
CA GLN A 18 1.21 -1.08 7.57
C GLN A 18 -0.16 -1.24 8.23
N ASP A 19 -1.04 -0.24 8.23
CA ASP A 19 -2.39 -0.38 8.79
C ASP A 19 -3.22 -1.42 8.01
N VAL A 20 -3.03 -1.52 6.68
CA VAL A 20 -3.67 -2.57 5.85
C VAL A 20 -3.21 -3.96 6.29
N LEU A 21 -1.95 -4.10 6.69
CA LEU A 21 -1.43 -5.37 7.21
C LEU A 21 -1.98 -5.72 8.59
N ASP A 22 -2.10 -4.72 9.48
CA ASP A 22 -2.64 -4.90 10.82
C ASP A 22 -4.16 -5.11 10.82
N ASP A 23 -4.84 -4.68 9.75
CA ASP A 23 -6.28 -4.85 9.60
C ASP A 23 -6.66 -6.34 9.54
N GLY A 24 -7.17 -6.86 10.65
CA GLY A 24 -7.65 -8.24 10.77
C GLY A 24 -8.99 -8.50 10.09
N ASN A 25 -9.61 -7.47 9.51
CA ASN A 25 -10.89 -7.58 8.82
C ASN A 25 -10.71 -7.84 7.30
N LEU A 26 -9.49 -7.67 6.78
CA LEU A 26 -9.10 -8.00 5.42
C LEU A 26 -8.44 -9.38 5.33
N SER A 27 -8.81 -10.13 4.31
CA SER A 27 -8.11 -11.37 3.94
C SER A 27 -6.75 -11.05 3.33
N ARG A 28 -5.83 -12.03 3.35
CA ARG A 28 -4.51 -11.87 2.73
C ARG A 28 -4.58 -11.44 1.26
N ASP A 29 -5.51 -12.01 0.49
CA ASP A 29 -5.72 -11.67 -0.91
C ASP A 29 -6.17 -10.20 -1.08
N GLU A 30 -7.13 -9.78 -0.24
CA GLU A 30 -7.62 -8.39 -0.19
C GLU A 30 -6.50 -7.40 0.16
N LYS A 31 -5.65 -7.73 1.14
CA LYS A 31 -4.48 -6.93 1.50
C LYS A 31 -3.52 -6.79 0.33
N CYS A 32 -3.27 -7.88 -0.40
CA CYS A 32 -2.40 -7.88 -1.57
C CYS A 32 -2.96 -6.98 -2.69
N GLU A 33 -4.26 -7.08 -2.98
CA GLU A 33 -4.94 -6.23 -3.97
C GLU A 33 -4.88 -4.74 -3.58
N ILE A 34 -5.16 -4.42 -2.32
CA ILE A 34 -5.11 -3.05 -1.79
C ILE A 34 -3.70 -2.47 -1.90
N LEU A 35 -2.69 -3.18 -1.40
CA LEU A 35 -1.30 -2.72 -1.44
C LEU A 35 -0.79 -2.57 -2.88
N LYS A 36 -1.21 -3.46 -3.78
CA LYS A 36 -0.87 -3.36 -5.19
C LYS A 36 -1.49 -2.12 -5.83
N GLN A 37 -2.76 -1.82 -5.54
CA GLN A 37 -3.38 -0.63 -6.10
C GLN A 37 -2.82 0.66 -5.50
N TRP A 38 -2.51 0.64 -4.21
CA TRP A 38 -1.85 1.76 -3.54
C TRP A 38 -0.47 2.06 -4.14
N GLU A 39 0.31 1.03 -4.49
CA GLU A 39 1.59 1.20 -5.18
C GLU A 39 1.43 1.99 -6.49
N TYR A 40 0.46 1.62 -7.32
CA TYR A 40 0.18 2.32 -8.57
C TYR A 40 -0.21 3.79 -8.33
N ASP A 41 -1.12 4.03 -7.38
CA ASP A 41 -1.60 5.38 -7.06
C ASP A 41 -0.47 6.26 -6.51
N ALA A 42 0.37 5.72 -5.62
CA ALA A 42 1.53 6.41 -5.06
C ALA A 42 2.58 6.74 -6.13
N VAL A 43 2.77 5.87 -7.13
CA VAL A 43 3.66 6.15 -8.26
C VAL A 43 3.06 7.21 -9.18
N GLU A 44 1.76 7.16 -9.48
CA GLU A 44 1.09 8.19 -10.30
C GLU A 44 1.10 9.57 -9.62
N LEU A 45 0.89 9.63 -8.29
CA LEU A 45 0.99 10.86 -7.50
C LEU A 45 2.42 11.42 -7.47
N GLN A 46 3.44 10.56 -7.43
CA GLN A 46 4.85 10.97 -7.54
C GLN A 46 5.15 11.55 -8.93
N VAL A 47 4.68 10.92 -10.01
CA VAL A 47 4.83 11.44 -11.38
C VAL A 47 4.16 12.81 -11.54
N ALA A 48 3.05 13.07 -10.83
CA ALA A 48 2.40 14.37 -10.83
C ALA A 48 3.21 15.46 -10.09
N THR A 49 4.12 15.08 -9.18
CA THR A 49 4.96 15.98 -8.37
C THR A 49 6.39 16.10 -8.92
N GLU A 50 6.82 15.18 -9.78
CA GLU A 50 8.15 15.09 -10.38
C GLU A 50 8.42 16.11 -11.52
N GLU A 51 8.00 17.37 -11.34
CA GLU A 51 8.53 18.50 -12.10
C GLU A 51 9.44 19.43 -11.27
N ASN A 52 9.62 19.23 -9.95
CA ASN A 52 10.55 20.09 -9.19
C ASN A 52 11.02 19.53 -7.82
N MET A 53 12.11 18.73 -7.86
CA MET A 53 12.95 18.25 -6.74
C MET A 53 12.63 16.84 -6.19
N PRO A 54 13.67 16.00 -5.98
CA PRO A 54 13.56 14.79 -5.17
C PRO A 54 13.34 15.20 -3.71
N GLY A 55 12.08 15.29 -3.30
CA GLY A 55 11.66 15.44 -1.91
C GLY A 55 11.52 14.06 -1.23
N PRO A 56 11.37 14.01 0.11
CA PRO A 56 11.33 12.78 0.93
C PRO A 56 10.14 11.82 0.68
N GLU A 57 9.41 11.99 -0.43
CA GLU A 57 8.16 11.30 -0.76
C GLU A 57 8.35 9.84 -1.18
N ASP A 58 9.58 9.42 -1.52
CA ASP A 58 9.96 8.01 -1.77
C ASP A 58 9.59 7.08 -0.60
N SER A 59 9.48 7.62 0.61
CA SER A 59 9.14 6.89 1.83
C SER A 59 7.80 6.16 1.73
N THR A 60 6.86 6.66 0.93
CA THR A 60 5.51 6.08 0.80
C THR A 60 5.53 4.79 -0.02
N LEU A 61 6.27 4.78 -1.12
CA LEU A 61 6.41 3.59 -1.98
C LEU A 61 7.22 2.49 -1.29
N ASP A 62 8.30 2.86 -0.60
CA ASP A 62 9.12 1.92 0.16
C ASP A 62 8.32 1.21 1.26
N ASP A 63 7.46 1.94 2.00
CA ASP A 63 6.60 1.36 3.03
C ASP A 63 5.56 0.38 2.44
N ILE A 64 5.02 0.67 1.23
CA ILE A 64 4.09 -0.23 0.53
C ILE A 64 4.81 -1.52 0.12
N LEU A 65 6.02 -1.42 -0.44
CA LEU A 65 6.82 -2.58 -0.83
C LEU A 65 7.23 -3.43 0.37
N ALA A 66 7.66 -2.79 1.47
CA ALA A 66 7.98 -3.47 2.72
C ALA A 66 6.75 -4.20 3.28
N ALA A 67 5.57 -3.59 3.21
CA ALA A 67 4.33 -4.21 3.64
C ALA A 67 3.98 -5.45 2.78
N LYS A 68 4.07 -5.33 1.46
CA LYS A 68 3.85 -6.47 0.54
C LYS A 68 4.85 -7.60 0.80
N GLN A 69 6.11 -7.27 1.04
CA GLN A 69 7.14 -8.26 1.32
C GLN A 69 6.87 -9.00 2.63
N LYS A 70 6.47 -8.31 3.70
CA LYS A 70 6.01 -8.94 4.96
C LYS A 70 4.83 -9.89 4.76
N LEU A 71 3.88 -9.51 3.90
CA LEU A 71 2.72 -10.35 3.59
C LEU A 71 3.10 -11.65 2.85
N LEU A 72 4.18 -11.63 2.06
CA LEU A 72 4.72 -12.81 1.38
C LEU A 72 5.62 -13.65 2.29
N ASP A 73 6.44 -13.01 3.13
CA ASP A 73 7.42 -13.64 4.03
C ASP A 73 6.75 -14.49 5.12
N CYS A 74 5.53 -14.13 5.55
CA CYS A 74 4.74 -14.90 6.52
C CYS A 74 4.35 -16.32 6.03
N ASP A 75 4.60 -16.68 4.76
CA ASP A 75 4.35 -18.02 4.20
C ASP A 75 5.58 -18.93 4.18
N ASP A 76 6.78 -18.42 4.48
CA ASP A 76 8.05 -19.17 4.37
C ASP A 76 8.55 -19.70 5.74
N GLU A 77 7.62 -20.13 6.61
CA GLU A 77 7.94 -21.04 7.72
C GLU A 77 7.08 -22.31 7.61
N VAL A 78 7.51 -23.23 6.74
CA VAL A 78 7.12 -24.67 6.77
C VAL A 78 8.33 -25.58 6.58
#